data_AF-J3GJG0-F1
#
_entry.id   AF-J3GJG0-F1
#
_cell.length_a   1.000
_cell.length_b   1.000
_cell.length_c   1.000
_cell.angle_alpha   90.00
_cell.angle_beta   90.00
_cell.angle_gamma   90.00
#
_symmetry.space_group_name_H-M   'P 1'
#
loop_
_entity.id
_entity.type
_entity.pdbx_description
1 polymer ?
#
loop_
_entity_poly.entity_id
_entity_poly.type
_entity_poly.pdbx_seq_one_letter_code
_entity_poly.pdbx_strand_id
1 'polypeptide(L)'
;MKTALPSLHAQRRNETRESAVCHFGNVPQRDLKFRDRVDTPATCRGTPGMKNMNRKAVIVFSGGQDSTTCLIHALPNYEEIHCITFDYGQRHRAEIEVAQQLSVKLGVTVHKVFDTSLLNELAISSLTRDNIPVPISACSGESLPNTFVPGRNILFLTLASIYAYQVGAETVITGVCETDFSGYPDCRDEFIKAMNNAVELGMDYKLRIKTPLMWLNKAETWALADHYKQLDLIRHHTLSCYNGIKGSGCTQCDACILRAKGLDKFMKNKIETMTSLKEKI
;
A
#
# COMPACT_ATOMS: atom_id res chain seq x y z
N MET A 1 -37.96 -6.67 48.60
CA MET A 1 -39.09 -7.18 47.78
C MET A 1 -39.78 -5.97 47.15
N LYS A 2 -40.20 -6.10 45.89
CA LYS A 2 -40.62 -5.08 44.91
C LYS A 2 -41.63 -4.01 45.40
N THR A 3 -41.50 -2.79 44.86
CA THR A 3 -42.57 -1.81 44.57
C THR A 3 -42.04 -0.89 43.43
N ALA A 4 -42.38 -1.06 42.14
CA ALA A 4 -43.62 -0.76 41.41
C ALA A 4 -43.90 0.75 41.15
N LEU A 5 -43.62 1.15 39.89
CA LEU A 5 -44.17 2.18 38.97
C LEU A 5 -45.17 3.26 39.46
N PRO A 6 -45.22 4.43 38.77
CA PRO A 6 -46.25 4.60 37.73
C PRO A 6 -45.82 5.34 36.45
N SER A 7 -46.51 4.98 35.37
CA SER A 7 -46.55 5.63 34.04
C SER A 7 -47.33 6.95 34.04
N LEU A 8 -46.99 7.89 33.15
CA LEU A 8 -47.91 8.92 32.66
C LEU A 8 -47.53 9.42 31.24
N HIS A 9 -48.57 9.80 30.51
CA HIS A 9 -48.68 9.97 29.05
C HIS A 9 -47.96 11.18 28.41
N ALA A 10 -47.50 10.92 27.19
CA ALA A 10 -47.51 11.73 25.94
C ALA A 10 -47.71 13.26 25.99
N GLN A 11 -46.80 13.98 25.33
CA GLN A 11 -47.14 15.13 24.47
C GLN A 11 -46.16 15.23 23.28
N ARG A 12 -46.73 15.27 22.07
CA ARG A 12 -46.03 15.49 20.79
C ARG A 12 -45.59 16.96 20.69
N ARG A 13 -44.39 17.21 20.17
CA ARG A 13 -44.06 18.47 19.47
C ARG A 13 -43.26 18.18 18.21
N ASN A 14 -43.85 18.59 17.08
CA ASN A 14 -43.21 18.73 15.78
C ASN A 14 -42.20 19.88 15.87
N GLU A 15 -40.93 19.62 15.62
CA GLU A 15 -39.99 20.65 15.18
C GLU A 15 -39.12 20.08 14.06
N THR A 16 -39.45 20.53 12.85
CA THR A 16 -38.64 20.50 11.64
C THR A 16 -37.26 21.09 11.91
N ARG A 17 -36.19 20.32 11.69
CA ARG A 17 -34.82 20.85 11.66
C ARG A 17 -34.32 20.95 10.23
N GLU A 18 -34.15 22.21 9.85
CA GLU A 18 -33.61 22.72 8.59
C GLU A 18 -32.20 22.19 8.32
N SER A 19 -31.96 21.95 7.04
CA SER A 19 -30.66 21.69 6.42
C SER A 19 -29.69 22.85 6.68
N ALA A 20 -28.57 22.57 7.34
CA ALA A 20 -27.45 23.49 7.43
C ALA A 20 -26.78 23.62 6.05
N VAL A 21 -27.13 24.69 5.33
CA VAL A 21 -26.45 25.13 4.11
C VAL A 21 -25.22 25.93 4.53
N CYS A 22 -24.04 25.32 4.45
CA CYS A 22 -22.77 26.03 4.60
C CYS A 22 -22.59 26.98 3.41
N HIS A 23 -22.73 28.29 3.68
CA HIS A 23 -22.40 29.36 2.74
C HIS A 23 -20.88 29.40 2.50
N PHE A 24 -20.45 28.99 1.31
CA PHE A 24 -19.12 29.36 0.81
C PHE A 24 -19.20 30.74 0.16
N GLY A 25 -18.37 31.65 0.66
CA GLY A 25 -18.30 33.04 0.22
C GLY A 25 -17.92 33.18 -1.26
N ASN A 26 -18.51 34.20 -1.87
CA ASN A 26 -18.27 34.66 -3.23
C ASN A 26 -16.78 34.90 -3.50
N VAL A 27 -16.24 34.21 -4.51
CA VAL A 27 -14.97 34.57 -5.15
C VAL A 27 -15.29 35.47 -6.35
N PRO A 28 -14.69 36.67 -6.48
CA PRO A 28 -15.00 37.57 -7.59
C PRO A 28 -14.43 37.02 -8.91
N GLN A 29 -15.32 36.80 -9.89
CA GLN A 29 -14.96 36.54 -11.28
C GLN A 29 -14.24 37.76 -11.86
N ARG A 30 -13.00 37.58 -12.32
CA ARG A 30 -12.31 38.57 -13.15
C ARG A 30 -12.59 38.24 -14.62
N ASP A 31 -13.16 39.23 -15.31
CA ASP A 31 -13.38 39.28 -16.75
C ASP A 31 -12.09 39.03 -17.54
N LEU A 32 -12.05 37.93 -18.30
CA LEU A 32 -11.15 37.81 -19.45
C LEU A 32 -12.00 37.80 -20.74
N LYS A 33 -12.09 38.98 -21.37
CA LYS A 33 -12.55 39.13 -22.75
C LYS A 33 -11.53 38.48 -23.69
N PHE A 34 -11.85 37.34 -24.28
CA PHE A 34 -11.15 36.83 -25.46
C PHE A 34 -11.97 37.11 -26.71
N ARG A 35 -11.35 37.82 -27.65
CA ARG A 35 -11.91 38.25 -28.93
C ARG A 35 -12.16 37.07 -29.85
N ASP A 36 -13.32 37.09 -30.51
CA ASP A 36 -13.67 36.22 -31.63
C ASP A 36 -12.70 36.39 -32.80
N ARG A 37 -12.10 35.28 -33.24
CA ARG A 37 -11.65 35.10 -34.63
C ARG A 37 -12.16 33.77 -35.14
N VAL A 38 -13.01 33.87 -36.14
CA VAL A 38 -13.52 32.78 -36.96
C VAL A 38 -12.45 32.48 -38.00
N ASP A 39 -11.87 31.28 -37.96
CA ASP A 39 -11.10 30.71 -39.07
C ASP A 39 -11.55 29.26 -39.31
N THR A 40 -11.76 28.96 -40.58
CA THR A 40 -12.41 27.80 -41.22
C THR A 40 -11.74 26.42 -40.95
N PRO A 41 -12.47 25.29 -41.13
CA PRO A 41 -12.05 23.98 -40.62
C PRO A 41 -11.00 23.30 -41.52
N ALA A 42 -9.85 22.97 -40.95
CA ALA A 42 -8.89 22.03 -41.52
C ALA A 42 -9.32 20.59 -41.20
N THR A 43 -9.46 19.77 -42.24
CA THR A 43 -9.87 18.37 -42.19
C THR A 43 -8.74 17.49 -41.63
N CYS A 44 -8.74 17.26 -40.32
CA CYS A 44 -7.89 16.23 -39.70
C CYS A 44 -8.65 14.89 -39.65
N ARG A 45 -8.15 13.91 -40.41
CA ARG A 45 -8.63 12.52 -40.37
C ARG A 45 -8.42 11.96 -38.96
N GLY A 46 -9.51 11.63 -38.28
CA GLY A 46 -9.48 11.02 -36.96
C GLY A 46 -8.91 9.61 -36.99
N THR A 47 -7.78 9.40 -36.32
CA THR A 47 -7.43 8.10 -35.73
C THR A 47 -8.10 8.01 -34.35
N PRO A 48 -8.96 7.01 -34.07
CA PRO A 48 -9.49 6.82 -32.73
C PRO A 48 -8.43 6.11 -31.89
N GLY A 49 -7.47 6.86 -31.36
CA GLY A 49 -6.61 6.45 -30.27
C GLY A 49 -7.06 7.16 -29.01
N MET A 50 -7.96 6.57 -28.24
CA MET A 50 -8.25 7.01 -26.86
C MET A 50 -6.92 6.95 -26.08
N LYS A 51 -6.22 8.08 -25.98
CA LYS A 51 -5.17 8.25 -24.98
C LYS A 51 -5.88 8.35 -23.63
N ASN A 52 -5.97 7.24 -22.91
CA ASN A 52 -6.46 7.24 -21.54
C ASN A 52 -5.63 8.23 -20.72
N MET A 53 -6.31 9.25 -20.21
CA MET A 53 -5.76 10.29 -19.35
C MET A 53 -5.42 9.69 -17.97
N ASN A 54 -4.29 10.13 -17.40
CA ASN A 54 -3.76 9.79 -16.07
C ASN A 54 -3.43 8.31 -15.79
N ARG A 55 -2.29 7.82 -16.32
CA ARG A 55 -1.68 6.57 -15.84
C ARG A 55 -0.81 6.82 -14.61
N LYS A 56 -1.42 7.28 -13.52
CA LYS A 56 -0.72 7.47 -12.24
C LYS A 56 -0.93 6.29 -11.31
N ALA A 57 0.11 5.87 -10.61
CA ALA A 57 0.01 4.85 -9.57
C ALA A 57 0.75 5.26 -8.30
N VAL A 58 0.21 4.86 -7.16
CA VAL A 58 0.86 4.95 -5.85
C VAL A 58 1.32 3.55 -5.45
N ILE A 59 2.60 3.39 -5.15
CA ILE A 59 3.18 2.14 -4.64
C ILE A 59 3.41 2.28 -3.14
N VAL A 60 2.83 1.37 -2.35
CA VAL A 60 3.26 1.17 -0.96
C VAL A 60 4.64 0.53 -0.99
N PHE A 61 5.65 1.29 -0.60
CA PHE A 61 7.04 1.01 -0.87
C PHE A 61 7.88 0.96 0.41
N SER A 62 8.78 -0.01 0.50
CA SER A 62 9.66 -0.21 1.66
C SER A 62 11.12 -0.44 1.29
N GLY A 63 11.45 -0.54 -0.01
CA GLY A 63 12.80 -0.89 -0.46
C GLY A 63 13.18 -2.37 -0.25
N GLY A 64 12.24 -3.20 0.21
CA GLY A 64 12.41 -4.66 0.29
C GLY A 64 12.20 -5.36 -1.04
N GLN A 65 12.40 -6.69 -1.05
CA GLN A 65 12.22 -7.53 -2.26
C GLN A 65 10.87 -7.29 -2.93
N ASP A 66 9.79 -7.45 -2.17
CA ASP A 66 8.43 -7.55 -2.70
C ASP A 66 7.96 -6.20 -3.23
N SER A 67 8.07 -5.16 -2.41
CA SER A 67 7.66 -3.80 -2.80
C SER A 67 8.49 -3.25 -3.97
N THR A 68 9.78 -3.61 -4.07
CA THR A 68 10.61 -3.24 -5.24
C THR A 68 10.23 -4.04 -6.48
N THR A 69 9.86 -5.31 -6.34
CA THR A 69 9.33 -6.11 -7.46
C THR A 69 8.00 -5.54 -7.96
N CYS A 70 7.10 -5.10 -7.06
CA CYS A 70 5.88 -4.39 -7.43
C CYS A 70 6.16 -3.10 -8.21
N LEU A 71 7.14 -2.30 -7.75
CA LEU A 71 7.54 -1.09 -8.45
C LEU A 71 8.05 -1.39 -9.86
N ILE A 72 8.94 -2.38 -10.02
CA ILE A 72 9.48 -2.78 -11.33
C ILE A 72 8.36 -3.27 -12.27
N HIS A 73 7.43 -4.06 -11.74
CA HIS A 73 6.26 -4.52 -12.49
C HIS A 73 5.33 -3.37 -12.91
N ALA A 74 5.28 -2.29 -12.14
CA ALA A 74 4.47 -1.11 -12.43
C ALA A 74 5.10 -0.18 -13.49
N LEU A 75 6.43 -0.05 -13.54
CA LEU A 75 7.15 0.86 -14.45
C LEU A 75 6.68 0.84 -15.93
N PRO A 76 6.45 -0.30 -16.59
CA PRO A 76 6.00 -0.30 -17.99
C PRO A 76 4.52 0.09 -18.16
N ASN A 77 3.74 0.10 -17.08
CA ASN A 77 2.28 0.23 -17.11
C ASN A 77 1.78 1.64 -16.75
N TYR A 78 2.61 2.45 -16.08
CA TYR A 78 2.24 3.77 -15.57
C TYR A 78 3.25 4.84 -16.01
N GLU A 79 2.75 6.05 -16.26
CA GLU A 79 3.58 7.19 -16.70
C GLU A 79 4.15 7.96 -15.51
N GLU A 80 3.40 8.02 -14.42
CA GLU A 80 3.77 8.73 -13.19
C GLU A 80 3.59 7.77 -12.01
N ILE A 81 4.69 7.51 -11.31
CA ILE A 81 4.69 6.59 -10.17
C ILE A 81 5.10 7.36 -8.93
N HIS A 82 4.26 7.28 -7.92
CA HIS A 82 4.55 7.79 -6.59
C HIS A 82 4.83 6.62 -5.66
N CYS A 83 5.85 6.74 -4.81
CA CYS A 83 6.08 5.79 -3.72
C CYS A 83 5.71 6.44 -2.38
N ILE A 84 5.12 5.64 -1.50
CA ILE A 84 4.93 6.00 -0.09
C ILE A 84 5.62 4.96 0.78
N THR A 85 6.53 5.41 1.64
CA THR A 85 7.09 4.60 2.73
C THR A 85 6.44 5.03 4.04
N PHE A 86 6.07 4.07 4.89
CA PHE A 86 5.54 4.33 6.23
C PHE A 86 6.65 4.18 7.27
N ASP A 87 6.95 5.26 7.98
CA ASP A 87 7.87 5.28 9.11
C ASP A 87 7.06 5.23 10.40
N TYR A 88 7.02 4.10 11.08
CA TYR A 88 6.39 3.97 12.39
C TYR A 88 7.42 3.77 13.50
N GLY A 89 8.66 4.26 13.34
CA GLY A 89 9.70 4.20 14.37
C GLY A 89 10.48 2.88 14.48
N GLN A 90 11.46 2.85 15.39
CA GLN A 90 12.51 1.84 15.70
C GLN A 90 13.17 1.08 14.53
N ARG A 91 14.52 0.98 14.53
CA ARG A 91 15.37 0.09 13.69
C ARG A 91 15.26 0.16 12.15
N HIS A 92 14.30 0.90 11.57
CA HIS A 92 14.02 0.89 10.12
C HIS A 92 14.59 2.09 9.31
N ARG A 93 15.47 2.93 9.87
CA ARG A 93 16.12 4.03 9.08
C ARG A 93 16.86 3.51 7.86
N ALA A 94 17.52 2.36 7.98
CA ALA A 94 18.20 1.70 6.87
C ALA A 94 17.22 1.31 5.74
N GLU A 95 15.99 0.92 6.07
CA GLU A 95 14.94 0.59 5.09
C GLU A 95 14.48 1.83 4.33
N ILE A 96 14.23 2.93 5.05
CA ILE A 96 13.85 4.21 4.44
C ILE A 96 14.95 4.70 3.49
N GLU A 97 16.21 4.67 3.92
CA GLU A 97 17.35 5.07 3.09
C GLU A 97 17.47 4.19 1.82
N VAL A 98 17.28 2.87 1.96
CA VAL A 98 17.25 1.95 0.81
C VAL A 98 16.10 2.27 -0.14
N ALA A 99 14.90 2.49 0.40
CA ALA A 99 13.73 2.83 -0.37
C ALA A 99 13.95 4.15 -1.13
N GLN A 100 14.49 5.19 -0.50
CA GLN A 100 14.79 6.46 -1.14
C GLN A 100 15.84 6.31 -2.26
N GLN A 101 16.91 5.55 -2.03
CA GLN A 101 17.93 5.28 -3.05
C GLN A 101 17.34 4.53 -4.25
N LEU A 102 16.52 3.50 -3.99
CA LEU A 102 15.87 2.72 -5.03
C LEU A 102 14.83 3.53 -5.82
N SER A 103 14.06 4.38 -5.16
CA SER A 103 13.05 5.21 -5.84
C SER A 103 13.71 6.17 -6.84
N VAL A 104 14.83 6.78 -6.46
CA VAL A 104 15.61 7.63 -7.37
C VAL A 104 16.20 6.80 -8.51
N LYS A 105 16.83 5.66 -8.19
CA LYS A 105 17.46 4.78 -9.19
C LYS A 105 16.47 4.23 -10.23
N LEU A 106 15.22 3.98 -9.82
CA LEU A 106 14.17 3.41 -10.67
C LEU A 106 13.28 4.47 -11.33
N GLY A 107 13.56 5.77 -11.15
CA GLY A 107 12.85 6.84 -11.84
C GLY A 107 11.44 7.13 -11.30
N VAL A 108 11.20 6.90 -10.00
CA VAL A 108 9.95 7.27 -9.33
C VAL A 108 9.79 8.79 -9.34
N THR A 109 8.59 9.29 -9.67
CA THR A 109 8.30 10.73 -9.77
C THR A 109 8.39 11.43 -8.43
N VAL A 110 7.76 10.84 -7.40
CA VAL A 110 7.75 11.37 -6.03
C VAL A 110 7.85 10.21 -5.05
N HIS A 111 8.72 10.32 -4.06
CA HIS A 111 8.75 9.41 -2.93
C HIS A 111 8.47 10.17 -1.63
N LYS A 112 7.34 9.88 -0.99
CA LYS A 112 6.97 10.41 0.32
C LYS A 112 7.23 9.41 1.44
N VAL A 113 7.69 9.91 2.58
CA VAL A 113 7.77 9.15 3.83
C VAL A 113 6.69 9.70 4.74
N PHE A 114 5.78 8.84 5.19
CA PHE A 114 4.69 9.17 6.11
C PHE A 114 5.06 8.69 7.52
N ASP A 115 5.13 9.63 8.44
CA ASP A 115 5.22 9.31 9.87
C ASP A 115 3.90 8.68 10.32
N THR A 116 4.01 7.46 10.82
CA THR A 116 2.94 6.62 11.36
C THR A 116 3.32 6.12 12.75
N SER A 117 4.19 6.85 13.44
CA SER A 117 4.64 6.58 14.82
C SER A 117 3.49 6.46 15.82
N LEU A 118 2.32 7.04 15.52
CA LEU A 118 1.08 6.83 16.28
C LEU A 118 0.72 5.35 16.45
N LEU A 119 1.12 4.47 15.50
CA LEU A 119 0.89 3.03 15.62
C LEU A 119 1.59 2.44 16.84
N ASN A 120 2.70 3.03 17.29
CA ASN A 120 3.39 2.59 18.50
C ASN A 120 2.56 2.83 19.75
N GLU A 121 1.72 3.86 19.78
CA GLU A 121 0.81 4.11 20.92
C GLU A 121 -0.26 3.02 21.05
N LEU A 122 -0.57 2.33 19.94
CA LEU A 122 -1.53 1.24 19.89
C LEU A 122 -0.91 -0.13 20.19
N ALA A 123 0.42 -0.23 20.28
CA ALA A 123 1.10 -1.47 20.65
C ALA A 123 0.88 -1.79 22.13
N ILE A 124 0.68 -3.07 22.46
CA ILE A 124 0.41 -3.54 23.84
C ILE A 124 1.51 -3.07 24.80
N SER A 125 2.77 -3.10 24.37
CA SER A 125 3.92 -2.62 25.17
C SER A 125 3.83 -1.15 25.60
N SER A 126 3.09 -0.33 24.84
CA SER A 126 2.90 1.10 25.10
C SER A 126 1.66 1.36 25.95
N LEU A 127 0.66 0.47 25.86
CA LEU A 127 -0.56 0.50 26.68
C LEU A 127 -0.33 -0.11 28.08
N THR A 128 0.60 -1.06 28.22
CA THR A 128 1.03 -1.62 29.51
C THR A 128 2.26 -0.87 30.01
N ARG A 129 2.03 0.27 30.69
CA ARG A 129 3.04 1.04 31.44
C ARG A 129 4.00 0.13 32.23
N ASP A 130 5.30 0.33 32.05
CA ASP A 130 6.48 0.14 32.92
C ASP A 130 6.61 -1.04 33.92
N ASN A 131 5.65 -1.95 34.08
CA ASN A 131 5.64 -2.87 35.23
C ASN A 131 5.07 -4.27 34.99
N ILE A 132 5.04 -4.76 33.74
CA ILE A 132 4.73 -6.17 33.47
C ILE A 132 5.99 -6.85 32.92
N PRO A 133 6.54 -7.87 33.61
CA PRO A 133 7.72 -8.58 33.12
C PRO A 133 7.41 -9.20 31.75
N VAL A 134 8.29 -8.92 30.79
CA VAL A 134 8.27 -9.53 29.46
C VAL A 134 8.43 -11.06 29.63
N PRO A 135 7.47 -11.89 29.17
CA PRO A 135 7.66 -13.33 29.18
C PRO A 135 8.79 -13.70 28.21
N ILE A 136 9.92 -14.15 28.76
CA ILE A 136 10.99 -14.76 27.98
C ILE A 136 10.62 -16.23 27.76
N SER A 137 9.81 -16.51 26.74
CA SER A 137 9.74 -17.85 26.17
C SER A 137 9.24 -17.82 24.73
N ALA A 138 10.18 -17.99 23.80
CA ALA A 138 9.89 -18.70 22.57
C ALA A 138 9.57 -20.17 22.89
N CYS A 139 8.83 -20.83 22.00
CA CYS A 139 8.43 -22.25 22.01
C CYS A 139 7.00 -22.56 22.50
N SER A 140 5.98 -22.08 21.78
CA SER A 140 4.77 -22.84 21.44
C SER A 140 3.82 -22.01 20.57
N GLY A 141 3.72 -22.35 19.28
CA GLY A 141 2.52 -22.21 18.45
C GLY A 141 1.98 -20.83 18.05
N GLU A 142 1.91 -19.81 18.92
CA GLU A 142 0.96 -18.69 18.69
C GLU A 142 1.37 -17.31 19.24
N SER A 143 2.63 -17.06 19.60
CA SER A 143 3.02 -15.71 20.07
C SER A 143 3.59 -14.85 18.93
N LEU A 144 2.73 -14.00 18.37
CA LEU A 144 3.14 -12.86 17.54
C LEU A 144 4.16 -12.00 18.30
N PRO A 145 5.14 -11.38 17.61
CA PRO A 145 6.14 -10.53 18.27
C PRO A 145 5.49 -9.44 19.13
N ASN A 146 6.06 -9.10 20.28
CA ASN A 146 5.51 -8.08 21.21
C ASN A 146 5.37 -6.67 20.59
N THR A 147 5.97 -6.42 19.42
CA THR A 147 5.83 -5.19 18.63
C THR A 147 4.74 -5.29 17.55
N PHE A 148 3.94 -6.35 17.57
CA PHE A 148 2.86 -6.55 16.62
C PHE A 148 1.71 -5.58 16.88
N VAL A 149 1.35 -4.82 15.85
CA VAL A 149 0.16 -3.96 15.86
C VAL A 149 -0.88 -4.59 14.92
N PRO A 150 -2.01 -5.07 15.44
CA PRO A 150 -3.04 -5.70 14.62
C PRO A 150 -3.63 -4.71 13.61
N GLY A 151 -3.84 -5.15 12.38
CA GLY A 151 -4.52 -4.36 11.34
C GLY A 151 -3.73 -3.16 10.83
N ARG A 152 -2.40 -3.12 10.99
CA ARG A 152 -1.59 -2.00 10.48
C ARG A 152 -1.75 -1.77 8.97
N ASN A 153 -2.00 -2.82 8.18
CA ASN A 153 -2.21 -2.65 6.74
C ASN A 153 -3.53 -1.93 6.42
N ILE A 154 -4.52 -1.97 7.33
CA ILE A 154 -5.76 -1.18 7.20
C ILE A 154 -5.39 0.31 7.19
N LEU A 155 -4.54 0.74 8.13
CA LEU A 155 -4.09 2.14 8.19
C LEU A 155 -3.26 2.50 6.96
N PHE A 156 -2.30 1.64 6.58
CA PHE A 156 -1.44 1.90 5.42
C PHE A 156 -2.23 2.03 4.12
N LEU A 157 -3.20 1.13 3.88
CA LEU A 157 -4.04 1.20 2.69
C LEU A 157 -4.97 2.41 2.71
N THR A 158 -5.49 2.79 3.89
CA THR A 158 -6.25 4.03 4.06
C THR A 158 -5.42 5.24 3.65
N LEU A 159 -4.22 5.40 4.24
CA LEU A 159 -3.33 6.53 3.98
C LEU A 159 -2.85 6.57 2.53
N ALA A 160 -2.50 5.42 1.95
CA ALA A 160 -2.10 5.33 0.55
C ALA A 160 -3.24 5.70 -0.40
N SER A 161 -4.47 5.30 -0.09
CA SER A 161 -5.67 5.61 -0.88
C SER A 161 -6.01 7.10 -0.82
N ILE A 162 -5.94 7.71 0.36
CA ILE A 162 -6.11 9.16 0.53
C ILE A 162 -5.03 9.91 -0.25
N TYR A 163 -3.78 9.48 -0.18
CA TYR A 163 -2.72 10.11 -0.96
C TYR A 163 -2.94 9.95 -2.46
N ALA A 164 -3.36 8.77 -2.93
CA ALA A 164 -3.68 8.50 -4.32
C ALA A 164 -4.77 9.47 -4.83
N TYR A 165 -5.82 9.70 -4.04
CA TYR A 165 -6.83 10.71 -4.32
C TYR A 165 -6.21 12.10 -4.51
N GLN A 166 -5.35 12.54 -3.59
CA GLN A 166 -4.75 13.89 -3.63
C GLN A 166 -3.86 14.11 -4.86
N VAL A 167 -3.19 13.06 -5.35
CA VAL A 167 -2.30 13.16 -6.54
C VAL A 167 -3.00 12.79 -7.85
N GLY A 168 -4.29 12.43 -7.78
CA GLY A 168 -5.10 12.03 -8.93
C GLY A 168 -4.72 10.65 -9.50
N ALA A 169 -4.27 9.72 -8.65
CA ALA A 169 -3.96 8.35 -9.03
C ALA A 169 -5.12 7.39 -8.75
N GLU A 170 -5.52 6.65 -9.78
CA GLU A 170 -6.62 5.69 -9.71
C GLU A 170 -6.15 4.29 -9.26
N THR A 171 -4.86 4.10 -9.00
CA THR A 171 -4.30 2.80 -8.61
C THR A 171 -3.35 2.93 -7.42
N VAL A 172 -3.60 2.11 -6.41
CA VAL A 172 -2.64 1.81 -5.33
C VAL A 172 -2.11 0.40 -5.55
N ILE A 173 -0.80 0.20 -5.46
CA ILE A 173 -0.15 -1.10 -5.58
C ILE A 173 0.55 -1.42 -4.27
N THR A 174 0.32 -2.63 -3.75
CA THR A 174 0.97 -3.10 -2.53
C THR A 174 1.51 -4.52 -2.73
N GLY A 175 2.60 -4.82 -2.03
CA GLY A 175 3.31 -6.10 -2.10
C GLY A 175 2.83 -7.16 -1.11
N VAL A 176 1.66 -6.97 -0.47
CA VAL A 176 1.09 -7.99 0.41
C VAL A 176 0.80 -9.27 -0.36
N CYS A 177 0.99 -10.40 0.31
CA CYS A 177 0.83 -11.74 -0.25
C CYS A 177 0.24 -12.66 0.81
N GLU A 178 -0.64 -13.57 0.39
CA GLU A 178 -1.27 -14.55 1.27
C GLU A 178 -0.45 -15.84 1.40
N THR A 179 0.43 -16.12 0.44
CA THR A 179 1.23 -17.37 0.43
C THR A 179 2.41 -17.36 1.41
N ASP A 180 2.76 -16.19 1.96
CA ASP A 180 3.77 -16.07 3.00
C ASP A 180 3.16 -16.45 4.35
N PHE A 181 3.72 -17.50 4.95
CA PHE A 181 3.33 -18.30 6.13
C PHE A 181 3.00 -17.57 7.45
N SER A 182 2.75 -16.27 7.40
CA SER A 182 2.57 -15.37 8.55
C SER A 182 1.13 -15.27 9.07
N GLY A 183 0.13 -15.69 8.28
CA GLY A 183 -1.26 -15.78 8.75
C GLY A 183 -1.96 -14.44 9.02
N TYR A 184 -1.37 -13.31 8.63
CA TYR A 184 -1.95 -11.98 8.85
C TYR A 184 -3.28 -11.81 8.09
N PRO A 185 -4.42 -11.57 8.78
CA PRO A 185 -5.72 -11.44 8.12
C PRO A 185 -5.78 -10.19 7.23
N ASP A 186 -5.00 -9.16 7.54
CA ASP A 186 -4.90 -7.90 6.78
C ASP A 186 -3.93 -7.98 5.58
N CYS A 187 -3.57 -9.19 5.15
CA CYS A 187 -2.83 -9.46 3.91
C CYS A 187 -3.61 -10.33 2.90
N ARG A 188 -4.79 -10.84 3.27
CA ARG A 188 -5.57 -11.78 2.45
C ARG A 188 -6.29 -11.07 1.31
N ASP A 189 -6.51 -11.79 0.21
CA ASP A 189 -7.23 -11.24 -0.95
C ASP A 189 -8.65 -10.74 -0.60
N GLU A 190 -9.38 -11.48 0.23
CA GLU A 190 -10.72 -11.09 0.71
C GLU A 190 -10.69 -9.74 1.44
N PHE A 191 -9.70 -9.54 2.32
CA PHE A 191 -9.51 -8.27 3.02
C PHE A 191 -9.20 -7.13 2.03
N ILE A 192 -8.29 -7.35 1.08
CA ILE A 192 -7.92 -6.32 0.10
C ILE A 192 -9.11 -5.90 -0.74
N LYS A 193 -9.95 -6.83 -1.17
CA LYS A 193 -11.19 -6.55 -1.90
C LYS A 193 -12.19 -5.76 -1.06
N ALA A 194 -12.41 -6.16 0.20
CA ALA A 194 -13.29 -5.44 1.11
C ALA A 194 -12.78 -4.01 1.38
N MET A 195 -11.46 -3.87 1.58
CA MET A 195 -10.81 -2.58 1.79
C MET A 195 -10.93 -1.67 0.56
N ASN A 196 -10.75 -2.22 -0.66
CA ASN A 196 -10.94 -1.47 -1.90
C ASN A 196 -12.35 -0.88 -2.00
N ASN A 197 -13.37 -1.71 -1.77
CA ASN A 197 -14.75 -1.26 -1.80
C ASN A 197 -15.01 -0.16 -0.74
N ALA A 198 -14.48 -0.33 0.46
CA ALA A 198 -14.63 0.67 1.52
C ALA A 198 -14.01 2.02 1.16
N VAL A 199 -12.80 2.05 0.59
CA VAL A 199 -12.14 3.31 0.21
C VAL A 199 -12.77 3.97 -1.01
N GLU A 200 -13.24 3.20 -1.99
CA GLU A 200 -13.98 3.75 -3.15
C GLU A 200 -15.28 4.42 -2.70
N LEU A 201 -16.07 3.75 -1.84
CA LEU A 201 -17.31 4.30 -1.29
C LEU A 201 -17.04 5.50 -0.37
N GLY A 202 -16.03 5.41 0.48
CA GLY A 202 -15.72 6.45 1.46
C GLY A 202 -15.20 7.75 0.86
N MET A 203 -14.58 7.68 -0.32
CA MET A 203 -14.04 8.86 -1.03
C MET A 203 -14.84 9.28 -2.25
N ASP A 204 -15.88 8.52 -2.64
CA ASP A 204 -16.59 8.65 -3.93
C ASP A 204 -15.60 8.77 -5.11
N TYR A 205 -14.60 7.88 -5.12
CA TYR A 205 -13.47 7.95 -6.05
C TYR A 205 -13.13 6.56 -6.58
N LYS A 206 -13.05 6.43 -7.90
CA LYS A 206 -12.68 5.17 -8.56
C LYS A 206 -11.21 4.87 -8.29
N LEU A 207 -10.96 3.91 -7.41
CA LEU A 207 -9.63 3.52 -6.95
C LEU A 207 -9.50 2.00 -6.99
N ARG A 208 -8.38 1.53 -7.53
CA ARG A 208 -8.05 0.10 -7.54
C ARG A 208 -6.80 -0.19 -6.72
N ILE A 209 -6.94 -1.02 -5.70
CA ILE A 209 -5.85 -1.63 -4.96
C ILE A 209 -5.43 -2.90 -5.71
N LYS A 210 -4.19 -2.93 -6.18
CA LYS A 210 -3.60 -4.08 -6.88
C LYS A 210 -2.55 -4.75 -5.99
N THR A 211 -2.56 -6.09 -6.02
CA THR A 211 -1.65 -6.95 -5.29
C THR A 211 -0.97 -7.94 -6.24
N PRO A 212 0.02 -7.49 -7.05
CA PRO A 212 0.64 -8.33 -8.09
C PRO A 212 1.27 -9.61 -7.58
N LEU A 213 1.61 -9.66 -6.28
CA LEU A 213 2.28 -10.78 -5.65
C LEU A 213 1.34 -11.72 -4.91
N MET A 214 0.02 -11.44 -4.88
CA MET A 214 -0.95 -12.16 -4.03
C MET A 214 -0.85 -13.68 -4.16
N TRP A 215 -0.72 -14.17 -5.41
CA TRP A 215 -0.69 -15.58 -5.76
C TRP A 215 0.70 -16.09 -6.16
N LEU A 216 1.74 -15.29 -5.92
CA LEU A 216 3.12 -15.62 -6.24
C LEU A 216 3.85 -16.12 -4.99
N ASN A 217 4.52 -17.27 -5.11
CA ASN A 217 5.48 -17.69 -4.11
C ASN A 217 6.81 -16.91 -4.27
N LYS A 218 7.75 -17.08 -3.34
CA LYS A 218 9.03 -16.34 -3.40
C LYS A 218 9.90 -16.67 -4.61
N ALA A 219 9.88 -17.89 -5.12
CA ALA A 219 10.61 -18.23 -6.35
C ALA A 219 9.99 -17.52 -7.56
N GLU A 220 8.65 -17.44 -7.63
CA GLU A 220 7.93 -16.69 -8.67
C GLU A 220 8.14 -15.18 -8.54
N THR A 221 8.29 -14.67 -7.32
CA THR A 221 8.66 -13.26 -7.10
C THR A 221 10.05 -12.95 -7.65
N TRP A 222 11.02 -13.86 -7.48
CA TRP A 222 12.33 -13.76 -8.13
C TRP A 222 12.24 -13.88 -9.66
N ALA A 223 11.40 -14.78 -10.15
CA ALA A 223 11.12 -14.93 -11.57
C ALA A 223 10.52 -13.65 -12.17
N LEU A 224 9.64 -12.96 -11.44
CA LEU A 224 9.07 -11.69 -11.86
C LEU A 224 10.14 -10.59 -11.96
N ALA A 225 11.08 -10.53 -11.02
CA ALA A 225 12.23 -9.64 -11.13
C ALA A 225 13.12 -9.95 -12.35
N ASP A 226 13.37 -11.24 -12.63
CA ASP A 226 14.14 -11.70 -13.79
C ASP A 226 13.42 -11.44 -15.12
N HIS A 227 12.09 -11.57 -15.16
CA HIS A 227 11.24 -11.24 -16.32
C HIS A 227 11.49 -9.81 -16.80
N TYR A 228 11.63 -8.86 -15.86
CA TYR A 228 11.95 -7.46 -16.16
C TYR A 228 13.46 -7.16 -16.24
N LYS A 229 14.32 -8.19 -16.21
CA LYS A 229 15.79 -8.07 -16.23
C LYS A 229 16.35 -7.25 -15.06
N GLN A 230 15.69 -7.31 -13.91
CA GLN A 230 16.07 -6.59 -12.69
C GLN A 230 16.47 -7.55 -11.54
N LEU A 231 16.80 -8.81 -11.86
CA LEU A 231 17.18 -9.82 -10.88
C LEU A 231 18.34 -9.34 -9.99
N ASP A 232 19.42 -8.82 -10.59
CA ASP A 232 20.59 -8.35 -9.86
C ASP A 232 20.28 -7.10 -9.01
N LEU A 233 19.41 -6.21 -9.51
CA LEU A 233 18.96 -5.06 -8.74
C LEU A 233 18.26 -5.50 -7.47
N ILE A 234 17.28 -6.40 -7.59
CA ILE A 234 16.59 -6.97 -6.43
C ILE A 234 17.58 -7.69 -5.53
N ARG A 235 18.47 -8.50 -6.08
CA ARG A 235 19.41 -9.34 -5.33
C ARG A 235 20.37 -8.55 -4.46
N HIS A 236 20.88 -7.42 -4.94
CA HIS A 236 21.98 -6.72 -4.29
C HIS A 236 21.59 -5.38 -3.66
N HIS A 237 20.51 -4.72 -4.11
CA HIS A 237 20.20 -3.35 -3.68
C HIS A 237 18.96 -3.23 -2.80
N THR A 238 18.17 -4.29 -2.61
CA THR A 238 17.01 -4.27 -1.69
C THR A 238 17.37 -4.71 -0.29
N LEU A 239 16.53 -4.37 0.70
CA LEU A 239 16.70 -4.73 2.10
C LEU A 239 15.50 -5.53 2.61
N SER A 240 15.69 -6.83 2.84
CA SER A 240 14.70 -7.70 3.49
C SER A 240 15.12 -8.15 4.89
N CYS A 241 16.39 -7.91 5.26
CA CYS A 241 16.95 -8.42 6.51
C CYS A 241 16.46 -7.60 7.71
N TYR A 242 15.90 -8.27 8.73
CA TYR A 242 15.52 -7.64 10.00
C TYR A 242 16.67 -6.95 10.76
N ASN A 243 17.92 -7.25 10.40
CA ASN A 243 19.12 -6.62 10.98
C ASN A 243 19.66 -5.45 10.12
N GLY A 244 18.94 -5.00 9.09
CA GLY A 244 19.33 -3.83 8.29
C GLY A 244 20.42 -4.08 7.23
N ILE A 245 20.75 -5.35 6.95
CA ILE A 245 21.80 -5.72 5.97
C ILE A 245 21.20 -5.90 4.57
N LYS A 246 21.67 -5.11 3.59
CA LYS A 246 21.20 -5.16 2.20
C LYS A 246 21.56 -6.48 1.50
N GLY A 247 20.84 -6.78 0.41
CA GLY A 247 21.14 -7.87 -0.49
C GLY A 247 20.83 -9.25 0.09
N SER A 248 21.85 -10.08 0.31
CA SER A 248 21.70 -11.42 0.91
C SER A 248 21.37 -11.37 2.41
N GLY A 249 21.56 -10.22 3.06
CA GLY A 249 21.26 -10.04 4.47
C GLY A 249 22.17 -10.81 5.42
N CYS A 250 21.71 -11.02 6.65
CA CYS A 250 22.47 -11.70 7.72
C CYS A 250 22.48 -13.23 7.63
N THR A 251 21.73 -13.82 6.69
CA THR A 251 21.51 -15.26 6.49
C THR A 251 20.93 -16.06 7.67
N GLN A 252 20.69 -15.42 8.80
CA GLN A 252 20.24 -16.08 10.04
C GLN A 252 18.78 -15.78 10.41
N CYS A 253 18.21 -14.65 9.98
CA CYS A 253 16.81 -14.33 10.30
C CYS A 253 15.83 -14.95 9.30
N ASP A 254 14.59 -15.15 9.73
CA ASP A 254 13.54 -15.81 8.93
C ASP A 254 13.34 -15.16 7.56
N ALA A 255 13.35 -13.82 7.49
CA ALA A 255 13.21 -13.09 6.23
C ALA A 255 14.37 -13.39 5.26
N CYS A 256 15.61 -13.50 5.75
CA CYS A 256 16.77 -13.86 4.91
C CYS A 256 16.69 -15.32 4.46
N ILE A 257 16.29 -16.23 5.34
CA ILE A 257 16.15 -17.66 5.04
C ILE A 257 15.07 -17.87 3.97
N LEU A 258 13.91 -17.24 4.13
CA LEU A 258 12.80 -17.33 3.16
C LEU A 258 13.22 -16.78 1.79
N ARG A 259 13.85 -15.59 1.78
CA ARG A 259 14.36 -14.95 0.57
C ARG A 259 15.40 -15.82 -0.16
N ALA A 260 16.36 -16.38 0.58
CA ALA A 260 17.40 -17.25 0.03
C ALA A 260 16.83 -18.56 -0.53
N LYS A 261 15.93 -19.23 0.22
CA LYS A 261 15.23 -20.43 -0.26
C LYS A 261 14.46 -20.18 -1.56
N GLY A 262 13.78 -19.03 -1.65
CA GLY A 262 13.09 -18.61 -2.87
C GLY A 262 14.04 -18.43 -4.05
N LEU A 263 15.19 -17.79 -3.82
CA LEU A 263 16.21 -17.58 -4.85
C LEU A 263 16.80 -18.91 -5.32
N ASP A 264 17.17 -19.79 -4.39
CA ASP A 264 17.74 -21.10 -4.71
C ASP A 264 16.76 -21.96 -5.52
N LYS A 265 15.48 -21.95 -5.14
CA LYS A 265 14.43 -22.66 -5.90
C LYS A 265 14.30 -22.11 -7.32
N PHE A 266 14.28 -20.78 -7.47
CA PHE A 266 14.24 -20.14 -8.78
C PHE A 266 15.47 -20.49 -9.64
N MET A 267 16.67 -20.43 -9.07
CA MET A 267 17.91 -20.71 -9.80
C MET A 267 18.02 -22.18 -10.25
N LYS A 268 17.51 -23.13 -9.43
CA LYS A 268 17.48 -24.55 -9.79
C LYS A 268 16.44 -24.86 -10.88
N ASN A 269 15.27 -24.24 -10.80
CA ASN A 269 14.12 -24.55 -11.66
C ASN A 269 13.67 -23.33 -12.48
N LYS A 270 14.62 -22.63 -13.12
CA LYS A 270 14.34 -21.34 -13.78
C LYS A 270 13.25 -21.43 -14.85
N ILE A 271 13.32 -22.44 -15.72
CA ILE A 271 12.36 -22.61 -16.83
C ILE A 271 10.95 -22.88 -16.27
N GLU A 272 10.82 -23.86 -15.37
CA GLU A 272 9.54 -24.23 -14.75
C GLU A 272 8.91 -23.06 -14.00
N THR A 273 9.69 -22.35 -13.19
CA THR A 273 9.20 -21.20 -12.40
C THR A 273 8.76 -20.05 -13.32
N MET A 274 9.49 -19.79 -14.42
CA MET A 274 9.10 -18.77 -15.39
C MET A 274 7.83 -19.15 -16.16
N THR A 275 7.63 -20.43 -16.46
CA THR A 275 6.37 -20.91 -17.08
C THR A 275 5.21 -20.70 -16.12
N SER A 276 5.35 -21.14 -14.86
CA SER A 276 4.31 -20.95 -13.85
C SER A 276 4.00 -19.48 -13.58
N LEU A 277 5.02 -18.61 -13.58
CA LEU A 277 4.82 -17.16 -13.48
C LEU A 277 3.94 -16.63 -14.61
N LYS A 278 4.23 -16.99 -15.87
CA LYS A 278 3.48 -16.51 -17.05
C LYS A 278 2.01 -16.92 -17.05
N GLU A 279 1.65 -17.99 -16.37
CA GLU A 279 0.26 -18.42 -16.21
C GLU A 279 -0.50 -17.53 -15.20
N LYS A 280 0.22 -16.83 -14.32
CA LYS A 280 -0.34 -16.04 -13.22
C LYS A 280 -0.36 -14.53 -13.46
N ILE A 281 0.46 -14.01 -14.38
CA ILE A 281 0.60 -12.57 -14.66
C ILE A 281 -0.06 -12.13 -15.96
#